data_AF-A0A2E6BFS4-F1
#
_entry.id   AF-A0A2E6BFS4-F1
#
_cell.length_a   1.000
_cell.length_b   1.000
_cell.length_c   1.000
_cell.angle_alpha   90.00
_cell.angle_beta   90.00
_cell.angle_gamma   90.00
#
_symmetry.space_group_name_H-M   'P 1'
#
loop_
_entity.id
_entity.type
_entity.pdbx_description
1 polymer ?
#
loop_
_entity_poly.entity_id
_entity_poly.type
_entity_poly.pdbx_seq_one_letter_code
_entity_poly.pdbx_strand_id
1 'polypeptide(L)'
;MTPRSDNNSIQQSQEKPGGPLQGLKVVEMAAIGPVPFTAMMLADMGADVVRIDRSKSKDESSPNAMDRGRQNLTLNLKKTGDLEQARRLIAQADVLLEGFRPGVMERLGLGPEPCMADNPRLIYGRMTGWGQQGPLAAAAGHDLNYIALSGALHAMADGETPPRPPLNLVGDYGGGGMLLLSGVLAALHERTKSSRGQVIDAAMSDGTALLMSLPYALYNSGRWTQLPGKNLLDGGAPFYQCYKCADGKFISIAPIEPQFYEELLLRCGVRADKENALLFEQMNQSSWPRMQEQLKHLFATHSRDQWCELLEGTDACFAPVLSMSEAPEHPHNRARETFVSLSGQSGKYQPAPAPRFSRTPSGCGASPTVTDIDAVMQRWSAELPSVRTLTSDTEANQAAALQQEVQYLKSRLEKLETTDSLTGLNNRRSFSERLRQEHARIQRGDRTACLLLANIDHFRHINEQYGHEMGDQVLVRFAEICNSVFRQYDVVCRWGDREFLILLPATDKHQAGAVADRLHQTLTDVSPDDDEQSMKLTVSIAIITMTADKDISALLRQLDDMLTEAKSAGRNVTVLD
;
A
#
# COMPACT_ATOMS: atom_id res chain seq x y z
N MET A 1 -24.98 25.24 -48.39
CA MET A 1 -24.75 25.67 -47.00
C MET A 1 -24.03 24.54 -46.28
N THR A 2 -22.71 24.59 -46.31
CA THR A 2 -21.80 23.70 -45.60
C THR A 2 -21.23 24.49 -44.42
N PRO A 3 -21.30 24.00 -43.18
CA PRO A 3 -20.71 24.71 -42.06
C PRO A 3 -19.18 24.54 -42.10
N ARG A 4 -18.49 25.68 -42.03
CA ARG A 4 -17.04 25.79 -41.91
C ARG A 4 -16.61 25.17 -40.58
N SER A 5 -15.67 24.23 -40.64
CA SER A 5 -14.93 23.75 -39.47
C SER A 5 -13.88 24.78 -39.10
N ASP A 6 -14.07 25.45 -37.98
CA ASP A 6 -13.06 26.32 -37.37
C ASP A 6 -11.87 25.48 -36.91
N ASN A 7 -10.78 25.60 -37.66
CA ASN A 7 -9.50 24.99 -37.38
C ASN A 7 -8.72 25.94 -36.47
N ASN A 8 -8.93 25.85 -35.15
CA ASN A 8 -8.09 26.55 -34.18
C ASN A 8 -7.12 25.55 -33.53
N SER A 9 -5.96 25.48 -34.15
CA SER A 9 -4.73 24.88 -33.63
C SER A 9 -4.34 25.50 -32.29
N ILE A 10 -4.52 24.76 -31.19
CA ILE A 10 -3.78 25.01 -29.96
C ILE A 10 -2.41 24.34 -30.15
N GLN A 11 -1.40 25.14 -30.46
CA GLN A 11 -0.01 24.75 -30.22
C GLN A 11 0.12 24.44 -28.72
N GLN A 12 0.12 23.16 -28.35
CA GLN A 12 0.50 22.73 -27.02
C GLN A 12 1.94 23.19 -26.79
N SER A 13 2.12 24.23 -25.99
CA SER A 13 3.39 24.53 -25.35
C SER A 13 3.87 23.25 -24.65
N GLN A 14 5.09 22.80 -24.98
CA GLN A 14 5.75 21.69 -24.30
C GLN A 14 6.05 22.09 -22.85
N GLU A 15 5.04 22.04 -21.98
CA GLU A 15 5.23 22.21 -20.55
C GLU A 15 6.01 21.02 -20.01
N LYS A 16 7.11 21.30 -19.30
CA LYS A 16 7.86 20.26 -18.58
C LYS A 16 6.91 19.52 -17.63
N PRO A 17 7.01 18.19 -17.50
CA PRO A 17 6.14 17.45 -16.59
C PRO A 17 6.21 18.02 -15.17
N GLY A 18 5.07 18.10 -14.51
CA GLY A 18 5.00 18.39 -13.09
C GLY A 18 5.72 17.32 -12.26
N GLY A 19 5.92 17.56 -10.96
CA GLY A 19 6.43 16.52 -10.07
C GLY A 19 7.10 17.02 -8.80
N PRO A 20 7.42 16.13 -7.86
CA PRO A 20 7.97 16.50 -6.55
C PRO A 20 9.42 17.00 -6.60
N LEU A 21 10.14 16.78 -7.70
CA LEU A 21 11.56 17.15 -7.86
C LEU A 21 11.76 18.35 -8.80
N GLN A 22 10.73 19.16 -9.00
CA GLN A 22 10.86 20.41 -9.75
C GLN A 22 11.98 21.29 -9.19
N GLY A 23 12.80 21.83 -10.09
CA GLY A 23 13.94 22.66 -9.75
C GLY A 23 15.23 21.89 -9.42
N LEU A 24 15.17 20.56 -9.27
CA LEU A 24 16.36 19.73 -9.06
C LEU A 24 17.18 19.63 -10.35
N LYS A 25 18.47 19.96 -10.30
CA LYS A 25 19.39 19.90 -11.45
C LYS A 25 20.21 18.61 -11.39
N VAL A 26 20.12 17.78 -12.43
CA VAL A 26 20.79 16.48 -12.46
C VAL A 26 21.67 16.38 -13.69
N VAL A 27 22.94 16.00 -13.50
CA VAL A 27 23.82 15.59 -14.59
C VAL A 27 23.91 14.07 -14.61
N GLU A 28 23.66 13.48 -15.76
CA GLU A 28 23.86 12.05 -16.01
C GLU A 28 25.08 11.87 -16.93
N MET A 29 26.07 11.09 -16.51
CA MET A 29 27.09 10.60 -17.42
C MET A 29 26.55 9.39 -18.17
N ALA A 30 26.59 9.42 -19.52
CA ALA A 30 26.03 8.35 -20.33
C ALA A 30 26.55 6.96 -19.92
N ALA A 31 25.63 6.11 -19.47
CA ALA A 31 25.87 4.77 -18.98
C ALA A 31 24.76 3.81 -19.47
N ILE A 32 24.81 2.54 -19.05
CA ILE A 32 23.85 1.50 -19.44
C ILE A 32 23.14 1.00 -18.17
N GLY A 33 21.90 0.52 -18.31
CA GLY A 33 21.17 -0.22 -17.27
C GLY A 33 20.65 0.67 -16.12
N PRO A 34 21.19 0.56 -14.90
CA PRO A 34 20.65 1.20 -13.69
C PRO A 34 20.68 2.73 -13.68
N VAL A 35 21.72 3.35 -14.26
CA VAL A 35 21.86 4.83 -14.30
C VAL A 35 20.78 5.49 -15.14
N PRO A 36 20.58 5.11 -16.43
CA PRO A 36 19.53 5.70 -17.24
C PRO A 36 18.12 5.40 -16.69
N PHE A 37 17.92 4.28 -15.97
CA PHE A 37 16.68 4.03 -15.24
C PHE A 37 16.45 5.05 -14.12
N THR A 38 17.45 5.28 -13.28
CA THR A 38 17.38 6.27 -12.19
C THR A 38 17.14 7.67 -12.74
N ALA A 39 17.88 8.06 -13.79
CA ALA A 39 17.75 9.35 -14.44
C ALA A 39 16.36 9.56 -15.04
N MET A 40 15.77 8.52 -15.64
CA MET A 40 14.38 8.55 -16.15
C MET A 40 13.40 8.81 -15.01
N MET A 41 13.52 8.10 -13.89
CA MET A 41 12.62 8.29 -12.75
C MET A 41 12.72 9.69 -12.14
N LEU A 42 13.93 10.24 -12.04
CA LEU A 42 14.15 11.63 -11.59
C LEU A 42 13.49 12.63 -12.55
N ALA A 43 13.66 12.44 -13.86
CA ALA A 43 13.05 13.28 -14.89
C ALA A 43 11.51 13.20 -14.86
N ASP A 44 10.95 11.99 -14.74
CA ASP A 44 9.51 11.76 -14.62
C ASP A 44 8.93 12.42 -13.35
N MET A 45 9.74 12.59 -12.31
CA MET A 45 9.41 13.34 -11.09
C MET A 45 9.68 14.86 -11.19
N GLY A 46 10.03 15.36 -12.37
CA GLY A 46 10.17 16.79 -12.66
C GLY A 46 11.59 17.36 -12.52
N ALA A 47 12.60 16.52 -12.27
CA ALA A 47 13.99 16.98 -12.25
C ALA A 47 14.47 17.40 -13.65
N ASP A 48 15.34 18.40 -13.72
CA ASP A 48 15.99 18.83 -14.95
C ASP A 48 17.25 18.00 -15.21
N VAL A 49 17.11 16.96 -16.03
CA VAL A 49 18.17 15.97 -16.27
C VAL A 49 18.90 16.27 -17.59
N VAL A 50 20.21 16.51 -17.49
CA VAL A 50 21.11 16.71 -18.64
C VAL A 50 22.09 15.55 -18.71
N ARG A 51 22.01 14.79 -19.80
CA ARG A 51 22.89 13.66 -20.08
C ARG A 51 24.09 14.10 -20.91
N ILE A 52 25.30 13.84 -20.42
CA ILE A 52 26.56 14.05 -21.15
C ILE A 52 26.91 12.77 -21.90
N ASP A 53 26.97 12.84 -23.23
CA ASP A 53 27.39 11.73 -24.09
C ASP A 53 28.69 12.05 -24.85
N ARG A 54 29.49 11.01 -25.11
CA ARG A 54 30.82 11.04 -25.75
C ARG A 54 30.76 11.12 -27.28
N SER A 55 29.61 10.81 -27.87
CA SER A 55 29.37 10.90 -29.32
C SER A 55 27.91 11.24 -29.56
N LYS A 56 27.59 11.89 -30.68
CA LYS A 56 26.22 11.83 -31.23
C LYS A 56 25.91 10.36 -31.44
N SER A 57 25.22 9.72 -30.50
CA SER A 57 24.99 8.27 -30.55
C SER A 57 24.28 7.94 -31.85
N LYS A 58 24.79 6.91 -32.52
CA LYS A 58 24.19 6.34 -33.72
C LYS A 58 22.78 5.86 -33.36
N ASP A 59 21.84 6.28 -34.21
CA ASP A 59 20.42 5.90 -34.25
C ASP A 59 19.48 6.54 -33.19
N GLU A 60 19.25 7.86 -33.35
CA GLU A 60 18.10 8.56 -32.76
C GLU A 60 16.73 8.13 -33.38
N SER A 61 16.72 7.16 -34.29
CA SER A 61 15.53 6.78 -35.08
C SER A 61 14.54 5.87 -34.34
N SER A 62 14.92 5.29 -33.19
CA SER A 62 14.02 4.46 -32.37
C SER A 62 13.79 5.11 -31.00
N PRO A 63 12.56 5.58 -30.70
CA PRO A 63 12.25 6.18 -29.41
C PRO A 63 12.44 5.16 -28.29
N ASN A 64 13.46 5.38 -27.46
CA ASN A 64 13.70 4.61 -26.25
C ASN A 64 12.89 5.22 -25.10
N ALA A 65 11.93 4.47 -24.57
CA ALA A 65 11.11 4.88 -23.41
C ALA A 65 11.99 5.30 -22.21
N MET A 66 13.16 4.69 -22.08
CA MET A 66 14.11 4.98 -21.02
C MET A 66 14.72 6.38 -21.12
N ASP A 67 14.79 6.98 -22.31
CA ASP A 67 15.43 8.29 -22.57
C ASP A 67 14.48 9.49 -22.43
N ARG A 68 13.22 9.25 -22.06
CA ARG A 68 12.23 10.33 -21.94
C ARG A 68 12.59 11.34 -20.85
N GLY A 69 12.19 12.59 -21.07
CA GLY A 69 12.37 13.69 -20.12
C GLY A 69 13.80 14.23 -19.99
N ARG A 70 14.76 13.69 -20.76
CA ARG A 70 16.16 14.11 -20.71
C ARG A 70 16.55 15.04 -21.85
N GLN A 71 17.59 15.83 -21.62
CA GLN A 71 18.29 16.53 -22.69
C GLN A 71 19.71 15.99 -22.85
N ASN A 72 20.14 15.79 -24.10
CA ASN A 72 21.43 15.22 -24.43
C ASN A 72 22.41 16.33 -24.83
N LEU A 73 23.54 16.39 -24.12
CA LEU A 73 24.68 17.26 -24.42
C LEU A 73 25.86 16.39 -24.88
N THR A 74 26.34 16.59 -26.10
CA THR A 74 27.49 15.84 -26.62
C THR A 74 28.80 16.57 -26.31
N LEU A 75 29.67 15.96 -25.51
CA LEU A 75 30.99 16.49 -25.16
C LEU A 75 32.07 15.41 -25.37
N ASN A 76 33.18 15.78 -26.02
CA ASN A 76 34.35 14.92 -26.08
C ASN A 76 35.29 15.25 -24.91
N LEU A 77 35.11 14.55 -23.78
CA LEU A 77 35.86 14.76 -22.54
C LEU A 77 37.39 14.56 -22.63
N LYS A 78 37.92 14.13 -23.80
CA LYS A 78 39.37 14.14 -24.07
C LYS A 78 39.89 15.52 -24.45
N LYS A 79 39.03 16.45 -24.85
CA LYS A 79 39.38 17.84 -25.16
C LYS A 79 39.27 18.65 -23.88
N THR A 80 40.31 19.41 -23.56
CA THR A 80 40.36 20.24 -22.35
C THR A 80 39.15 21.19 -22.26
N GLY A 81 38.76 21.84 -23.36
CA GLY A 81 37.59 22.73 -23.38
C GLY A 81 36.27 22.03 -23.07
N ASP A 82 36.02 20.86 -23.66
CA ASP A 82 34.80 20.07 -23.40
C ASP A 82 34.78 19.51 -21.97
N LEU A 83 35.96 19.18 -21.42
CA LEU A 83 36.11 18.75 -20.02
C LEU A 83 35.80 19.90 -19.04
N GLU A 84 36.32 21.10 -19.30
CA GLU A 84 36.02 22.30 -18.51
C GLU A 84 34.52 22.64 -18.56
N GLN A 85 33.89 22.49 -19.73
CA GLN A 85 32.45 22.62 -19.90
C GLN A 85 31.67 21.62 -19.04
N ALA A 86 32.04 20.33 -19.07
CA ALA A 86 31.42 19.30 -18.24
C ALA A 86 31.58 19.62 -16.74
N ARG A 87 32.77 20.02 -16.32
CA ARG A 87 33.06 20.41 -14.93
C ARG A 87 32.23 21.62 -14.48
N ARG A 88 32.11 22.65 -15.33
CA ARG A 88 31.28 23.83 -15.07
C ARG A 88 29.80 23.47 -14.92
N LEU A 89 29.30 22.56 -15.75
CA LEU A 89 27.93 22.08 -15.66
C LEU A 89 27.69 21.30 -14.35
N ILE A 90 28.61 20.39 -14.00
CA ILE A 90 28.56 19.61 -12.74
C ILE A 90 28.60 20.53 -11.52
N ALA A 91 29.39 21.60 -11.54
CA ALA A 91 29.46 22.57 -10.45
C ALA A 91 28.12 23.28 -10.17
N GLN A 92 27.20 23.34 -11.15
CA GLN A 92 25.85 23.90 -11.01
C GLN A 92 24.77 22.87 -10.66
N ALA A 93 25.11 21.58 -10.71
CA ALA A 93 24.17 20.50 -10.51
C ALA A 93 23.93 20.23 -9.01
N ASP A 94 22.76 19.68 -8.69
CA ASP A 94 22.48 19.12 -7.38
C ASP A 94 22.97 17.68 -7.25
N VAL A 95 22.84 16.93 -8.34
CA VAL A 95 23.14 15.50 -8.40
C VAL A 95 23.96 15.22 -9.66
N LEU A 96 25.02 14.43 -9.51
CA LEU A 96 25.76 13.81 -10.61
C LEU A 96 25.58 12.29 -10.52
N LEU A 97 25.14 11.65 -11.60
CA LEU A 97 25.01 10.20 -11.71
C LEU A 97 26.04 9.66 -12.70
N GLU A 98 26.76 8.61 -12.31
CA GLU A 98 27.72 7.93 -13.19
C GLU A 98 27.68 6.41 -12.99
N GLY A 99 27.97 5.68 -14.06
CA GLY A 99 27.94 4.21 -14.08
C GLY A 99 29.21 3.58 -14.63
N PHE A 100 30.35 4.29 -14.56
CA PHE A 100 31.62 3.79 -15.06
C PHE A 100 32.29 2.90 -14.02
N ARG A 101 33.31 2.15 -14.48
CA ARG A 101 34.15 1.37 -13.58
C ARG A 101 34.91 2.29 -12.61
N PRO A 102 35.23 1.81 -11.40
CA PRO A 102 36.04 2.55 -10.44
C PRO A 102 37.32 3.11 -11.08
N GLY A 103 37.64 4.38 -10.79
CA GLY A 103 38.81 5.07 -11.33
C GLY A 103 38.63 5.70 -12.72
N VAL A 104 37.49 5.51 -13.41
CA VAL A 104 37.27 6.14 -14.73
C VAL A 104 37.04 7.64 -14.58
N MET A 105 36.14 8.06 -13.70
CA MET A 105 35.83 9.48 -13.50
C MET A 105 37.03 10.26 -12.95
N GLU A 106 37.81 9.63 -12.08
CA GLU A 106 39.07 10.17 -11.55
C GLU A 106 40.09 10.41 -12.67
N ARG A 107 40.28 9.44 -13.59
CA ARG A 107 41.15 9.62 -14.76
C ARG A 107 40.67 10.69 -15.73
N LEU A 108 39.35 10.93 -15.80
CA LEU A 108 38.77 12.02 -16.58
C LEU A 108 38.91 13.38 -15.88
N GLY A 109 39.34 13.44 -14.61
CA GLY A 109 39.36 14.67 -13.83
C GLY A 109 37.99 15.10 -13.29
N LEU A 110 36.99 14.22 -13.38
CA LEU A 110 35.61 14.43 -12.92
C LEU A 110 35.25 13.52 -11.73
N GLY A 111 36.25 13.04 -10.98
CA GLY A 111 36.05 12.24 -9.79
C GLY A 111 35.34 13.02 -8.66
N PRO A 112 34.92 12.33 -7.58
CA PRO A 112 34.21 12.97 -6.47
C PRO A 112 34.95 14.14 -5.84
N GLU A 113 36.24 13.98 -5.51
CA GLU A 113 37.03 15.01 -4.84
C GLU A 113 37.04 16.36 -5.58
N PRO A 114 37.46 16.46 -6.86
CA PRO A 114 37.47 17.75 -7.55
C PRO A 114 36.05 18.32 -7.77
N CYS A 115 35.06 17.47 -8.08
CA CYS A 115 33.69 17.96 -8.31
C CYS A 115 33.05 18.50 -7.02
N MET A 116 33.27 17.84 -5.89
CA MET A 116 32.74 18.27 -4.59
C MET A 116 33.55 19.42 -3.98
N ALA A 117 34.81 19.62 -4.39
CA ALA A 117 35.56 20.83 -4.06
C ALA A 117 34.94 22.07 -4.73
N ASP A 118 34.51 21.95 -6.00
CA ASP A 118 33.82 23.02 -6.71
C ASP A 118 32.40 23.24 -6.21
N ASN A 119 31.71 22.17 -5.82
CA ASN A 119 30.37 22.19 -5.27
C ASN A 119 30.24 21.29 -4.04
N PRO A 120 30.45 21.81 -2.82
CA PRO A 120 30.34 21.04 -1.57
C PRO A 120 28.94 20.48 -1.28
N ARG A 121 27.92 20.92 -2.02
CA ARG A 121 26.52 20.48 -1.93
C ARG A 121 26.18 19.34 -2.91
N LEU A 122 27.10 18.96 -3.79
CA LEU A 122 26.88 17.97 -4.83
C LEU A 122 26.64 16.57 -4.24
N ILE A 123 25.55 15.93 -4.65
CA ILE A 123 25.33 14.51 -4.40
C ILE A 123 25.93 13.72 -5.56
N TYR A 124 26.94 12.90 -5.26
CA TYR A 124 27.68 12.16 -6.27
C TYR A 124 27.25 10.69 -6.25
N GLY A 125 26.36 10.30 -7.15
CA GLY A 125 25.84 8.94 -7.29
C GLY A 125 26.72 8.08 -8.18
N ARG A 126 27.34 7.04 -7.60
CA ARG A 126 28.14 6.05 -8.32
C ARG A 126 27.39 4.73 -8.38
N MET A 127 27.06 4.29 -9.58
CA MET A 127 26.31 3.06 -9.81
C MET A 127 27.20 2.03 -10.47
N THR A 128 27.57 0.99 -9.73
CA THR A 128 28.45 -0.07 -10.24
C THR A 128 27.87 -1.45 -10.00
N GLY A 129 28.43 -2.44 -10.69
CA GLY A 129 28.05 -3.83 -10.47
C GLY A 129 28.56 -4.40 -9.15
N TRP A 130 29.84 -4.15 -8.86
CA TRP A 130 30.58 -4.80 -7.77
C TRP A 130 30.94 -3.87 -6.60
N GLY A 131 30.60 -2.58 -6.69
CA GLY A 131 31.03 -1.54 -5.74
C GLY A 131 32.31 -0.82 -6.16
N GLN A 132 32.62 0.29 -5.47
CA GLN A 132 33.88 1.02 -5.68
C GLN A 132 35.10 0.30 -5.12
N GLN A 133 34.89 -0.69 -4.25
CA GLN A 133 35.93 -1.45 -3.55
C GLN A 133 35.62 -2.95 -3.56
N GLY A 134 36.60 -3.77 -3.16
CA GLY A 134 36.49 -5.21 -3.12
C GLY A 134 37.19 -5.92 -4.28
N PRO A 135 37.33 -7.26 -4.22
CA PRO A 135 38.15 -8.03 -5.14
C PRO A 135 37.66 -8.00 -6.59
N LEU A 136 36.36 -7.73 -6.80
CA LEU A 136 35.74 -7.68 -8.13
C LEU A 136 35.51 -6.26 -8.64
N ALA A 137 35.87 -5.21 -7.89
CA ALA A 137 35.57 -3.82 -8.25
C ALA A 137 36.05 -3.43 -9.67
N ALA A 138 37.21 -3.95 -10.09
CA ALA A 138 37.77 -3.71 -11.42
C ALA A 138 37.26 -4.68 -12.52
N ALA A 139 36.58 -5.77 -12.12
CA ALA A 139 36.14 -6.82 -13.02
C ALA A 139 34.97 -6.37 -13.90
N ALA A 140 34.90 -6.91 -15.11
CA ALA A 140 33.72 -6.77 -15.94
C ALA A 140 32.57 -7.62 -15.40
N GLY A 141 31.34 -7.21 -15.66
CA GLY A 141 30.15 -7.99 -15.38
C GLY A 141 28.94 -7.39 -16.07
N HIS A 142 27.84 -8.10 -16.00
CA HIS A 142 26.49 -7.65 -16.35
C HIS A 142 25.52 -8.09 -15.26
N ASP A 143 24.28 -7.61 -15.32
CA ASP A 143 23.19 -7.90 -14.36
C ASP A 143 23.24 -9.33 -13.79
N LEU A 144 23.25 -10.35 -14.67
CA LEU A 144 23.27 -11.76 -14.28
C LEU A 144 24.46 -12.15 -13.39
N ASN A 145 25.64 -11.56 -13.61
CA ASN A 145 26.82 -11.83 -12.79
C ASN A 145 26.69 -11.18 -11.40
N TYR A 146 26.12 -9.97 -11.33
CA TYR A 146 25.98 -9.24 -10.07
C TYR A 146 24.98 -9.92 -9.14
N ILE A 147 23.87 -10.43 -9.69
CA ILE A 147 22.86 -11.16 -8.90
C ILE A 147 23.33 -12.56 -8.50
N ALA A 148 24.29 -13.16 -9.21
CA ALA A 148 24.77 -14.52 -8.94
C ALA A 148 25.47 -14.66 -7.57
N LEU A 149 26.12 -13.60 -7.06
CA LEU A 149 26.85 -13.67 -5.78
C LEU A 149 25.96 -13.52 -4.55
N SER A 150 24.73 -13.03 -4.73
CA SER A 150 23.80 -12.75 -3.63
C SER A 150 22.98 -13.95 -3.16
N GLY A 151 23.10 -15.10 -3.85
CA GLY A 151 22.20 -16.24 -3.69
C GLY A 151 20.85 -16.08 -4.41
N ALA A 152 20.51 -14.88 -4.91
CA ALA A 152 19.24 -14.62 -5.60
C ALA A 152 19.04 -15.49 -6.84
N LEU A 153 20.05 -15.59 -7.71
CA LEU A 153 19.92 -16.36 -8.94
C LEU A 153 19.74 -17.86 -8.66
N HIS A 154 20.42 -18.39 -7.63
CA HIS A 154 20.25 -19.77 -7.20
C HIS A 154 18.84 -20.03 -6.64
N ALA A 155 18.29 -19.09 -5.86
CA ALA A 155 16.93 -19.19 -5.34
C ALA A 155 15.84 -19.16 -6.43
N MET A 156 16.17 -18.71 -7.65
CA MET A 156 15.27 -18.68 -8.81
C MET A 156 15.43 -19.90 -9.74
N ALA A 157 16.25 -20.89 -9.36
CA ALA A 157 16.38 -22.13 -10.11
C ALA A 157 15.15 -23.03 -9.93
N ASP A 158 14.94 -23.94 -10.90
CA ASP A 158 13.94 -24.99 -10.81
C ASP A 158 14.67 -26.33 -10.73
N GLY A 159 14.83 -26.84 -9.51
CA GLY A 159 15.63 -28.04 -9.22
C GLY A 159 17.07 -27.91 -9.73
N GLU A 160 17.50 -28.88 -10.53
CA GLU A 160 18.86 -28.92 -11.11
C GLU A 160 18.98 -28.15 -12.44
N THR A 161 17.89 -27.54 -12.93
CA THR A 161 17.94 -26.77 -14.18
C THR A 161 18.67 -25.43 -13.96
N PRO A 162 19.43 -24.96 -14.97
CA PRO A 162 20.04 -23.64 -14.87
C PRO A 162 18.97 -22.56 -14.60
N PRO A 163 19.21 -21.65 -13.63
CA PRO A 163 18.25 -20.61 -13.29
C PRO A 163 17.98 -19.70 -14.49
N ARG A 164 16.72 -19.34 -14.69
CA ARG A 164 16.32 -18.41 -15.76
C ARG A 164 16.71 -16.98 -15.37
N PRO A 165 17.35 -16.21 -16.25
CA PRO A 165 17.62 -14.80 -16.00
C PRO A 165 16.32 -14.03 -15.74
N PRO A 166 16.18 -13.28 -14.63
CA PRO A 166 14.97 -12.53 -14.29
C PRO A 166 14.90 -11.19 -15.04
N LEU A 167 15.17 -11.23 -16.36
CA LEU A 167 15.49 -10.05 -17.18
C LEU A 167 16.62 -9.26 -16.49
N ASN A 168 16.54 -7.93 -16.48
CA ASN A 168 17.41 -7.04 -15.69
C ASN A 168 16.64 -6.39 -14.51
N LEU A 169 15.52 -6.98 -14.08
CA LEU A 169 14.65 -6.38 -13.06
C LEU A 169 15.27 -6.44 -11.66
N VAL A 170 16.11 -7.44 -11.41
CA VAL A 170 16.65 -7.73 -10.08
C VAL A 170 17.93 -6.95 -9.82
N GLY A 171 18.94 -7.07 -10.69
CA GLY A 171 20.22 -6.40 -10.51
C GLY A 171 20.15 -4.92 -10.92
N ASP A 172 19.95 -4.64 -12.21
CA ASP A 172 19.95 -3.28 -12.76
C ASP A 172 18.87 -2.42 -12.10
N TYR A 173 17.62 -2.89 -12.03
CA TYR A 173 16.53 -2.03 -11.54
C TYR A 173 16.36 -2.11 -10.03
N GLY A 174 16.10 -3.29 -9.47
CA GLY A 174 15.88 -3.46 -8.04
C GLY A 174 17.11 -3.14 -7.18
N GLY A 175 18.21 -3.85 -7.40
CA GLY A 175 19.45 -3.72 -6.62
C GLY A 175 20.29 -2.49 -6.99
N GLY A 176 20.16 -2.00 -8.22
CA GLY A 176 20.88 -0.83 -8.71
C GLY A 176 20.03 0.43 -8.66
N GLY A 177 19.25 0.66 -9.72
CA GLY A 177 18.60 1.94 -9.99
C GLY A 177 17.66 2.41 -8.88
N MET A 178 16.86 1.51 -8.29
CA MET A 178 15.97 1.85 -7.17
C MET A 178 16.75 2.23 -5.91
N LEU A 179 17.89 1.58 -5.63
CA LEU A 179 18.73 1.93 -4.48
C LEU A 179 19.54 3.20 -4.70
N LEU A 180 20.00 3.46 -5.93
CA LEU A 180 20.61 4.75 -6.28
C LEU A 180 19.61 5.89 -6.15
N LEU A 181 18.39 5.70 -6.67
CA LEU A 181 17.31 6.68 -6.50
C LEU A 181 17.05 6.93 -5.01
N SER A 182 16.91 5.87 -4.22
CA SER A 182 16.68 5.96 -2.77
C SER A 182 17.83 6.69 -2.06
N GLY A 183 19.08 6.38 -2.41
CA GLY A 183 20.27 7.05 -1.90
C GLY A 183 20.31 8.53 -2.25
N VAL A 184 19.96 8.90 -3.49
CA VAL A 184 19.89 10.28 -3.95
C VAL A 184 18.84 11.06 -3.16
N LEU A 185 17.63 10.51 -3.01
CA LEU A 185 16.56 11.16 -2.24
C LEU A 185 16.93 11.30 -0.74
N ALA A 186 17.54 10.28 -0.15
CA ALA A 186 18.02 10.32 1.23
C ALA A 186 19.12 11.38 1.43
N ALA A 187 20.10 11.44 0.52
CA ALA A 187 21.16 12.44 0.54
C ALA A 187 20.61 13.86 0.28
N LEU A 188 19.62 14.02 -0.58
CA LEU A 188 18.93 15.30 -0.79
C LEU A 188 18.22 15.76 0.49
N HIS A 189 17.55 14.84 1.19
CA HIS A 189 16.93 15.12 2.47
C HIS A 189 17.97 15.48 3.55
N GLU A 190 19.05 14.72 3.68
CA GLU A 190 20.15 14.99 4.62
C GLU A 190 20.74 16.39 4.38
N ARG A 191 21.01 16.72 3.10
CA ARG A 191 21.54 18.01 2.66
C ARG A 191 20.69 19.20 3.06
N THR A 192 19.39 19.02 3.31
CA THR A 192 18.55 20.12 3.83
C THR A 192 18.96 20.59 5.23
N LYS A 193 19.58 19.69 6.01
CA LYS A 193 20.05 19.96 7.37
C LYS A 193 21.53 20.30 7.39
N SER A 194 22.35 19.48 6.74
CA SER A 194 23.81 19.62 6.75
C SER A 194 24.31 20.70 5.80
N SER A 195 23.52 21.03 4.77
CA SER A 195 23.96 21.81 3.61
C SER A 195 25.18 21.22 2.90
N ARG A 196 25.44 19.92 3.04
CA ARG A 196 26.56 19.22 2.40
C ARG A 196 26.05 18.10 1.51
N GLY A 197 26.76 17.87 0.42
CA GLY A 197 26.59 16.70 -0.41
C GLY A 197 27.40 15.51 0.12
N GLN A 198 27.23 14.36 -0.53
CA GLN A 198 27.95 13.13 -0.22
C GLN A 198 28.09 12.25 -1.45
N VAL A 199 29.01 11.29 -1.37
CA VAL A 199 29.15 10.22 -2.37
C VAL A 199 28.22 9.08 -1.98
N ILE A 200 27.49 8.55 -2.95
CA ILE A 200 26.70 7.33 -2.83
C ILE A 200 27.41 6.27 -3.65
N ASP A 201 27.84 5.19 -3.00
CA ASP A 201 28.28 3.96 -3.68
C ASP A 201 27.09 2.99 -3.70
N ALA A 202 26.46 2.85 -4.87
CA ALA A 202 25.34 1.96 -5.09
C ALA A 202 25.81 0.78 -5.95
N ALA A 203 26.12 -0.34 -5.29
CA ALA A 203 26.54 -1.57 -5.93
C ALA A 203 25.34 -2.51 -6.17
N MET A 204 25.18 -3.00 -7.40
CA MET A 204 24.11 -3.96 -7.73
C MET A 204 24.23 -5.28 -6.96
N SER A 205 25.46 -5.73 -6.67
CA SER A 205 25.71 -6.92 -5.82
C SER A 205 25.12 -6.75 -4.42
N ASP A 206 25.37 -5.60 -3.81
CA ASP A 206 24.94 -5.28 -2.44
C ASP A 206 23.43 -5.11 -2.41
N GLY A 207 22.89 -4.40 -3.40
CA GLY A 207 21.46 -4.20 -3.52
C GLY A 207 20.68 -5.48 -3.76
N THR A 208 21.23 -6.40 -4.56
CA THR A 208 20.59 -7.70 -4.76
C THR A 208 20.62 -8.54 -3.48
N ALA A 209 21.74 -8.53 -2.75
CA ALA A 209 21.82 -9.18 -1.44
C ALA A 209 20.81 -8.58 -0.44
N LEU A 210 20.63 -7.25 -0.46
CA LEU A 210 19.63 -6.56 0.36
C LEU A 210 18.20 -7.02 0.02
N LEU A 211 17.87 -7.19 -1.26
CA LEU A 211 16.55 -7.71 -1.69
C LEU A 211 16.30 -9.16 -1.21
N MET A 212 17.35 -9.93 -0.92
CA MET A 212 17.26 -11.29 -0.39
C MET A 212 17.05 -11.36 1.14
N SER A 213 16.83 -10.23 1.82
CA SER A 213 16.72 -10.18 3.29
C SER A 213 15.69 -11.15 3.89
N LEU A 214 14.48 -11.25 3.30
CA LEU A 214 13.45 -12.18 3.79
C LEU A 214 13.84 -13.65 3.57
N PRO A 215 14.26 -14.09 2.36
CA PRO A 215 14.80 -15.44 2.17
C PRO A 215 15.93 -15.81 3.14
N TYR A 216 16.90 -14.91 3.38
CA TYR A 216 17.96 -15.15 4.36
C TYR A 216 17.43 -15.27 5.79
N ALA A 217 16.44 -14.46 6.18
CA ALA A 217 15.79 -14.58 7.49
C ALA A 217 15.07 -15.93 7.64
N LEU A 218 14.34 -16.37 6.61
CA LEU A 218 13.65 -17.67 6.61
C LEU A 218 14.65 -18.82 6.67
N TYR A 219 15.74 -18.74 5.91
CA TYR A 219 16.84 -19.71 5.94
C TYR A 219 17.46 -19.83 7.33
N ASN A 220 17.81 -18.70 7.94
CA ASN A 220 18.38 -18.67 9.30
C ASN A 220 17.41 -19.21 10.36
N SER A 221 16.10 -19.13 10.13
CA SER A 221 15.07 -19.72 11.00
C SER A 221 14.76 -21.20 10.71
N GLY A 222 15.42 -21.82 9.74
CA GLY A 222 15.15 -23.20 9.31
C GLY A 222 13.88 -23.38 8.49
N ARG A 223 13.25 -22.28 8.05
CA ARG A 223 11.99 -22.26 7.26
C ARG A 223 12.22 -22.14 5.76
N TRP A 224 13.48 -22.11 5.32
CA TRP A 224 13.89 -22.11 3.93
C TRP A 224 14.99 -23.16 3.74
N THR A 225 14.86 -23.99 2.73
CA THR A 225 15.84 -25.00 2.36
C THR A 225 16.74 -24.49 1.25
N GLN A 226 17.93 -25.08 1.12
CA GLN A 226 18.82 -24.74 0.00
C GLN A 226 18.38 -25.36 -1.33
N LEU A 227 17.28 -26.11 -1.38
CA LEU A 227 16.78 -26.72 -2.62
C LEU A 227 15.86 -25.71 -3.32
N PRO A 228 16.23 -25.16 -4.50
CA PRO A 228 15.37 -24.24 -5.24
C PRO A 228 14.09 -24.91 -5.72
N GLY A 229 12.98 -24.17 -5.74
CA GLY A 229 11.66 -24.67 -6.10
C GLY A 229 11.07 -25.62 -5.05
N LYS A 230 11.50 -25.50 -3.78
CA LYS A 230 10.98 -26.26 -2.63
C LYS A 230 10.49 -25.38 -1.49
N ASN A 231 10.52 -24.07 -1.66
CA ASN A 231 10.20 -23.11 -0.63
C ASN A 231 8.86 -22.43 -0.91
N LEU A 232 8.40 -21.64 0.06
CA LEU A 232 7.08 -21.00 0.01
C LEU A 232 6.96 -19.99 -1.14
N LEU A 233 8.03 -19.28 -1.49
CA LEU A 233 8.00 -18.13 -2.40
C LEU A 233 8.80 -18.31 -3.70
N ASP A 234 9.42 -19.48 -3.90
CA ASP A 234 10.25 -19.79 -5.09
C ASP A 234 9.55 -20.73 -6.09
N GLY A 235 8.24 -20.93 -5.93
CA GLY A 235 7.46 -21.84 -6.76
C GLY A 235 7.43 -23.29 -6.25
N GLY A 236 7.94 -23.58 -5.04
CA GLY A 236 7.76 -24.88 -4.41
C GLY A 236 6.37 -25.10 -3.81
N ALA A 237 5.73 -24.06 -3.29
CA ALA A 237 4.38 -24.14 -2.74
C ALA A 237 3.31 -24.21 -3.86
N PRO A 238 2.40 -25.20 -3.87
CA PRO A 238 1.38 -25.35 -4.91
C PRO A 238 0.42 -24.16 -5.02
N PHE A 239 0.23 -23.41 -3.95
CA PHE A 239 -0.65 -22.25 -3.88
C PHE A 239 0.12 -20.91 -4.03
N TYR A 240 1.38 -20.97 -4.49
CA TYR A 240 2.19 -19.80 -4.85
C TYR A 240 3.00 -20.10 -6.13
N GLN A 241 2.31 -20.15 -7.28
CA GLN A 241 2.94 -20.44 -8.56
C GLN A 241 2.02 -20.10 -9.74
N CYS A 242 2.53 -20.27 -10.97
CA CYS A 242 1.74 -20.19 -12.19
C CYS A 242 1.31 -21.57 -12.70
N TYR A 243 0.11 -21.64 -13.27
CA TYR A 243 -0.47 -22.86 -13.85
C TYR A 243 -0.89 -22.64 -15.30
N LYS A 244 -0.75 -23.70 -16.12
CA LYS A 244 -1.17 -23.72 -17.52
C LYS A 244 -2.66 -24.06 -17.63
N CYS A 245 -3.39 -23.30 -18.44
CA CYS A 245 -4.82 -23.46 -18.69
C CYS A 245 -5.07 -24.34 -19.94
N ALA A 246 -6.34 -24.68 -20.20
CA ALA A 246 -6.77 -25.53 -21.32
C ALA A 246 -6.38 -24.96 -22.70
N ASP A 247 -6.37 -23.63 -22.82
CA ASP A 247 -5.99 -22.87 -24.03
C ASP A 247 -4.47 -22.70 -24.19
N GLY A 248 -3.69 -23.27 -23.28
CA GLY A 248 -2.23 -23.20 -23.27
C GLY A 248 -1.64 -21.89 -22.72
N LYS A 249 -2.48 -20.94 -22.29
CA LYS A 249 -2.06 -19.73 -21.58
C LYS A 249 -1.85 -20.02 -20.10
N PHE A 250 -1.41 -19.03 -19.33
CA PHE A 250 -1.08 -19.20 -17.92
C PHE A 250 -1.85 -18.24 -17.02
N ILE A 251 -2.07 -18.69 -15.78
CA ILE A 251 -2.60 -17.90 -14.66
C ILE A 251 -1.58 -17.97 -13.50
N SER A 252 -1.62 -16.99 -12.61
CA SER A 252 -0.90 -17.01 -11.34
C SER A 252 -1.87 -17.09 -10.17
N ILE A 253 -1.53 -17.91 -9.17
CA ILE A 253 -2.20 -17.93 -7.88
C ILE A 253 -1.17 -17.73 -6.75
N ALA A 254 -1.57 -17.00 -5.72
CA ALA A 254 -0.74 -16.75 -4.54
C ALA A 254 -1.51 -16.71 -3.19
N PRO A 255 -2.58 -17.51 -2.94
CA PRO A 255 -3.27 -17.47 -1.64
C PRO A 255 -2.48 -18.22 -0.56
N ILE A 256 -1.56 -17.52 0.12
CA ILE A 256 -0.75 -18.09 1.20
C ILE A 256 -1.60 -18.27 2.46
N GLU A 257 -2.47 -17.31 2.76
CA GLU A 257 -3.33 -17.34 3.94
C GLU A 257 -4.51 -18.33 3.76
N PRO A 258 -4.86 -19.13 4.79
CA PRO A 258 -5.86 -20.19 4.66
C PRO A 258 -7.22 -19.74 4.12
N GLN A 259 -7.72 -18.57 4.54
CA GLN A 259 -9.03 -18.06 4.11
C GLN A 259 -9.07 -17.72 2.62
N PHE A 260 -7.98 -17.20 2.05
CA PHE A 260 -7.87 -16.89 0.63
C PHE A 260 -7.71 -18.16 -0.20
N TYR A 261 -7.03 -19.16 0.37
CA TYR A 261 -6.88 -20.47 -0.26
C TYR A 261 -8.21 -21.23 -0.29
N GLU A 262 -8.97 -21.18 0.80
CA GLU A 262 -10.33 -21.71 0.85
C GLU A 262 -11.24 -21.05 -0.18
N GLU A 263 -11.19 -19.71 -0.32
CA GLU A 263 -11.94 -18.98 -1.34
C GLU A 263 -11.58 -19.44 -2.77
N LEU A 264 -10.29 -19.60 -3.07
CA LEU A 264 -9.83 -20.13 -4.36
C LEU A 264 -10.45 -21.51 -4.63
N LEU A 265 -10.36 -22.43 -3.68
CA LEU A 265 -10.86 -23.80 -3.83
C LEU A 265 -12.39 -23.82 -4.00
N LEU A 266 -13.10 -23.03 -3.20
CA LEU A 266 -14.55 -22.89 -3.25
C LEU A 266 -15.01 -22.42 -4.65
N ARG A 267 -14.41 -21.35 -5.16
CA ARG A 267 -14.74 -20.80 -6.49
C ARG A 267 -14.41 -21.78 -7.62
N CYS A 268 -13.29 -22.48 -7.50
CA CYS A 268 -12.91 -23.53 -8.44
C CYS A 268 -13.80 -24.79 -8.36
N GLY A 269 -14.81 -24.82 -7.49
CA GLY A 269 -15.73 -25.94 -7.34
C GLY A 269 -15.10 -27.19 -6.73
N VAL A 270 -13.98 -27.02 -6.00
CA VAL A 270 -13.33 -28.12 -5.29
C VAL A 270 -14.22 -28.54 -4.13
N ARG A 271 -14.87 -29.70 -4.28
CA ARG A 271 -15.82 -30.21 -3.29
C ARG A 271 -15.13 -30.66 -2.02
N ALA A 272 -15.80 -30.47 -0.89
CA ALA A 272 -15.41 -30.98 0.41
C ALA A 272 -15.39 -32.53 0.39
N ASP A 273 -14.20 -33.08 0.15
CA ASP A 273 -13.91 -34.51 0.21
C ASP A 273 -12.74 -34.71 1.17
N LYS A 274 -12.92 -35.57 2.18
CA LYS A 274 -11.93 -35.85 3.22
C LYS A 274 -10.62 -36.42 2.66
N GLU A 275 -10.64 -36.99 1.46
CA GLU A 275 -9.44 -37.54 0.81
C GLU A 275 -8.72 -36.53 -0.10
N ASN A 276 -9.27 -35.32 -0.26
CA ASN A 276 -8.70 -34.29 -1.11
C ASN A 276 -7.65 -33.48 -0.34
N ALA A 277 -6.38 -33.75 -0.62
CA ALA A 277 -5.23 -33.08 0.01
C ALA A 277 -5.28 -31.54 -0.12
N LEU A 278 -5.93 -31.00 -1.17
CA LEU A 278 -6.10 -29.55 -1.31
C LEU A 278 -6.82 -28.91 -0.12
N LEU A 279 -7.67 -29.61 0.62
CA LEU A 279 -8.50 -28.99 1.66
C LEU A 279 -7.83 -28.93 3.03
N PHE A 280 -6.90 -29.84 3.33
CA PHE A 280 -6.42 -30.05 4.71
C PHE A 280 -4.89 -30.02 4.84
N GLU A 281 -4.15 -30.01 3.73
CA GLU A 281 -2.69 -30.20 3.73
C GLU A 281 -1.90 -28.98 3.23
N GLN A 282 -2.51 -27.79 3.20
CA GLN A 282 -1.92 -26.58 2.60
C GLN A 282 -0.46 -26.35 3.04
N MET A 283 -0.17 -26.34 4.35
CA MET A 283 1.18 -26.06 4.85
C MET A 283 2.04 -27.32 5.03
N ASN A 284 1.54 -28.51 4.65
CA ASN A 284 2.31 -29.75 4.72
C ASN A 284 3.14 -29.94 3.44
N GLN A 285 4.44 -29.63 3.53
CA GLN A 285 5.35 -29.73 2.39
C GLN A 285 5.46 -31.14 1.79
N SER A 286 5.25 -32.19 2.57
CA SER A 286 5.28 -33.57 2.05
C SER A 286 4.11 -33.86 1.09
N SER A 287 3.00 -33.14 1.24
CA SER A 287 1.80 -33.25 0.39
C SER A 287 1.87 -32.38 -0.86
N TRP A 288 2.77 -31.37 -0.90
CA TRP A 288 2.86 -30.41 -1.99
C TRP A 288 3.01 -31.03 -3.39
N PRO A 289 3.84 -32.05 -3.63
CA PRO A 289 3.94 -32.65 -4.97
C PRO A 289 2.60 -33.20 -5.49
N ARG A 290 1.81 -33.86 -4.62
CA ARG A 290 0.48 -34.37 -4.99
C ARG A 290 -0.50 -33.23 -5.22
N MET A 291 -0.52 -32.24 -4.33
CA MET A 291 -1.39 -31.06 -4.45
C MET A 291 -1.11 -30.28 -5.74
N GLN A 292 0.16 -30.14 -6.12
CA GLN A 292 0.57 -29.45 -7.33
C GLN A 292 0.02 -30.15 -8.58
N GLU A 293 0.04 -31.49 -8.63
CA GLU A 293 -0.61 -32.22 -9.73
C GLU A 293 -2.13 -32.03 -9.75
N GLN A 294 -2.79 -32.04 -8.59
CA GLN A 294 -4.22 -31.77 -8.51
C GLN A 294 -4.57 -30.36 -9.02
N LEU A 295 -3.80 -29.34 -8.66
CA LEU A 295 -4.00 -27.97 -9.15
C LEU A 295 -3.66 -27.83 -10.65
N LYS A 296 -2.61 -28.50 -11.14
CA LYS A 296 -2.32 -28.56 -12.59
C LYS A 296 -3.50 -29.13 -13.36
N HIS A 297 -4.05 -30.26 -12.92
CA HIS A 297 -5.22 -30.86 -13.54
C HIS A 297 -6.44 -29.94 -13.47
N LEU A 298 -6.69 -29.35 -12.30
CA LEU A 298 -7.80 -28.41 -12.09
C LEU A 298 -7.72 -27.24 -13.06
N PHE A 299 -6.61 -26.50 -13.09
CA PHE A 299 -6.51 -25.31 -13.93
C PHE A 299 -6.43 -25.61 -15.42
N ALA A 300 -6.05 -26.83 -15.81
CA ALA A 300 -6.13 -27.29 -17.20
C ALA A 300 -7.56 -27.56 -17.69
N THR A 301 -8.60 -27.49 -16.84
CA THR A 301 -10.00 -27.76 -17.24
C THR A 301 -10.69 -26.61 -17.96
N HIS A 302 -10.23 -25.37 -17.77
CA HIS A 302 -10.81 -24.18 -18.38
C HIS A 302 -9.73 -23.33 -19.05
N SER A 303 -10.15 -22.47 -19.99
CA SER A 303 -9.29 -21.44 -20.57
C SER A 303 -8.92 -20.37 -19.54
N ARG A 304 -7.86 -19.59 -19.82
CA ARG A 304 -7.45 -18.49 -18.92
C ARG A 304 -8.58 -17.49 -18.69
N ASP A 305 -9.32 -17.15 -19.74
CA ASP A 305 -10.36 -16.11 -19.68
C ASP A 305 -11.59 -16.60 -18.89
N GLN A 306 -11.93 -17.89 -18.96
CA GLN A 306 -12.95 -18.50 -18.09
C GLN A 306 -12.53 -18.49 -16.60
N TRP A 307 -11.24 -18.69 -16.31
CA TRP A 307 -10.74 -18.53 -14.94
C TRP A 307 -10.78 -17.07 -14.48
N CYS A 308 -10.50 -16.11 -15.35
CA CYS A 308 -10.67 -14.69 -15.05
C CYS A 308 -12.12 -14.36 -14.67
N GLU A 309 -13.11 -14.83 -15.43
CA GLU A 309 -14.54 -14.63 -15.13
C GLU A 309 -14.92 -15.13 -13.73
N LEU A 310 -14.28 -16.21 -13.27
CA LEU A 310 -14.59 -16.84 -11.98
C LEU A 310 -13.83 -16.22 -10.79
N LEU A 311 -12.56 -15.85 -10.99
CA LEU A 311 -11.59 -15.57 -9.93
C LEU A 311 -11.10 -14.12 -9.87
N GLU A 312 -11.14 -13.37 -10.98
CA GLU A 312 -10.60 -12.02 -11.01
C GLU A 312 -11.44 -11.04 -10.16
N GLY A 313 -10.78 -10.19 -9.38
CA GLY A 313 -11.46 -9.26 -8.47
C GLY A 313 -12.00 -9.91 -7.18
N THR A 314 -11.64 -11.17 -6.92
CA THR A 314 -12.02 -11.93 -5.72
C THR A 314 -10.84 -12.07 -4.75
N ASP A 315 -11.09 -12.59 -3.56
CA ASP A 315 -10.07 -12.84 -2.54
C ASP A 315 -9.23 -14.13 -2.80
N ALA A 316 -9.35 -14.74 -3.98
CA ALA A 316 -8.63 -15.96 -4.35
C ALA A 316 -7.13 -15.76 -4.67
N CYS A 317 -6.61 -14.52 -4.55
CA CYS A 317 -5.23 -14.14 -4.89
C CYS A 317 -4.82 -14.59 -6.31
N PHE A 318 -5.61 -14.21 -7.31
CA PHE A 318 -5.51 -14.67 -8.69
C PHE A 318 -5.20 -13.51 -9.66
N ALA A 319 -4.44 -13.81 -10.73
CA ALA A 319 -4.35 -12.95 -11.92
C ALA A 319 -4.01 -13.76 -13.19
N PRO A 320 -4.42 -13.30 -14.39
CA PRO A 320 -3.91 -13.86 -15.64
C PRO A 320 -2.43 -13.49 -15.86
N VAL A 321 -1.64 -14.42 -16.42
CA VAL A 321 -0.30 -14.09 -16.91
C VAL A 321 -0.44 -13.50 -18.31
N LEU A 322 -0.14 -12.20 -18.41
CA LEU A 322 -0.31 -11.41 -19.64
C LEU A 322 1.01 -11.26 -20.40
N SER A 323 0.93 -11.32 -21.73
CA SER A 323 2.01 -10.89 -22.62
C SER A 323 2.16 -9.36 -22.64
N MET A 324 3.26 -8.85 -23.18
CA MET A 324 3.50 -7.41 -23.33
C MET A 324 2.44 -6.69 -24.18
N SER A 325 1.78 -7.38 -25.10
CA SER A 325 0.68 -6.83 -25.90
C SER A 325 -0.67 -6.88 -25.18
N GLU A 326 -0.88 -7.85 -24.29
CA GLU A 326 -2.13 -7.97 -23.52
C GLU A 326 -2.15 -7.04 -22.30
N ALA A 327 -1.00 -6.80 -21.65
CA ALA A 327 -0.92 -6.04 -20.41
C ALA A 327 -1.47 -4.60 -20.51
N PRO A 328 -1.18 -3.80 -21.57
CA PRO A 328 -1.76 -2.47 -21.73
C PRO A 328 -3.28 -2.48 -21.91
N GLU A 329 -3.84 -3.54 -22.49
CA GLU A 329 -5.25 -3.65 -22.80
C GLU A 329 -6.10 -4.16 -21.61
N HIS A 330 -5.47 -4.69 -20.56
CA HIS A 330 -6.17 -5.22 -19.40
C HIS A 330 -7.01 -4.15 -18.69
N PRO A 331 -8.29 -4.40 -18.34
CA PRO A 331 -9.18 -3.39 -17.74
C PRO A 331 -8.58 -2.67 -16.52
N HIS A 332 -7.93 -3.41 -15.61
CA HIS A 332 -7.23 -2.83 -14.46
C HIS A 332 -6.10 -1.87 -14.87
N ASN A 333 -5.29 -2.24 -15.87
CA ASN A 333 -4.18 -1.41 -16.33
C ASN A 333 -4.65 -0.19 -17.11
N ARG A 334 -5.74 -0.30 -17.90
CA ARG A 334 -6.37 0.85 -18.56
C ARG A 334 -6.98 1.81 -17.55
N ALA A 335 -7.76 1.31 -16.59
CA ALA A 335 -8.38 2.14 -15.56
C ALA A 335 -7.34 2.88 -14.70
N ARG A 336 -6.17 2.27 -14.53
CA ARG A 336 -5.04 2.91 -13.89
C ARG A 336 -4.21 3.75 -14.84
N GLU A 337 -4.27 3.62 -16.16
CA GLU A 337 -3.26 4.23 -17.06
C GLU A 337 -1.84 3.76 -16.68
N THR A 338 -1.68 2.46 -16.38
CA THR A 338 -0.36 1.87 -16.07
C THR A 338 0.60 1.98 -17.25
N PHE A 339 0.06 1.99 -18.47
CA PHE A 339 0.79 2.13 -19.72
C PHE A 339 0.29 3.36 -20.47
N VAL A 340 1.20 4.08 -21.12
CA VAL A 340 0.90 5.23 -21.97
C VAL A 340 1.44 5.01 -23.38
N SER A 341 0.85 5.68 -24.37
CA SER A 341 1.30 5.59 -25.76
C SER A 341 2.69 6.22 -25.92
N LEU A 342 3.58 5.49 -26.59
CA LEU A 342 4.90 5.99 -26.97
C LEU A 342 4.74 6.99 -28.12
N SER A 343 5.05 8.26 -27.87
CA SER A 343 4.99 9.35 -28.85
C SER A 343 3.62 9.51 -29.55
N GLY A 344 2.53 9.18 -28.84
CA GLY A 344 1.17 9.23 -29.39
C GLY A 344 0.89 8.23 -30.53
N GLN A 345 1.78 7.27 -30.75
CA GLN A 345 1.60 6.23 -31.77
C GLN A 345 0.69 5.11 -31.23
N SER A 346 -0.42 4.87 -31.92
CA SER A 346 -1.34 3.77 -31.61
C SER A 346 -0.63 2.41 -31.64
N GLY A 347 -0.87 1.57 -30.64
CA GLY A 347 -0.31 0.23 -30.54
C GLY A 347 1.14 0.13 -30.05
N LYS A 348 1.77 1.25 -29.68
CA LYS A 348 3.09 1.25 -29.02
C LYS A 348 2.95 1.81 -27.61
N TYR A 349 3.27 1.00 -26.61
CA TYR A 349 3.10 1.34 -25.20
C TYR A 349 4.44 1.43 -24.47
N GLN A 350 4.46 2.25 -23.43
CA GLN A 350 5.53 2.30 -22.42
C GLN A 350 4.89 2.39 -21.02
N PRO A 351 5.57 1.92 -19.96
CA PRO A 351 5.08 2.11 -18.59
C PRO A 351 4.96 3.58 -18.24
N ALA A 352 3.85 3.97 -17.60
CA ALA A 352 3.68 5.31 -17.03
C ALA A 352 4.61 5.52 -15.82
N PRO A 353 4.86 6.76 -15.39
CA PRO A 353 5.64 7.03 -14.19
C PRO A 353 5.01 6.41 -12.94
N ALA A 354 5.88 5.99 -12.02
CA ALA A 354 5.49 5.49 -10.71
C ALA A 354 6.53 5.92 -9.64
N PRO A 355 6.13 6.09 -8.37
CA PRO A 355 4.78 5.93 -7.83
C PRO A 355 3.85 7.11 -8.20
N ARG A 356 2.57 7.02 -7.82
CA ARG A 356 1.58 8.08 -8.04
C ARG A 356 1.55 9.02 -6.85
N PHE A 357 1.83 10.30 -7.09
CA PHE A 357 1.73 11.35 -6.09
C PHE A 357 0.37 12.04 -6.19
N SER A 358 -0.34 12.20 -5.08
CA SER A 358 -1.67 12.81 -5.04
C SER A 358 -1.67 14.32 -5.29
N ARG A 359 -0.60 15.03 -4.90
CA ARG A 359 -0.48 16.50 -5.01
C ARG A 359 0.47 16.97 -6.11
N THR A 360 1.54 16.22 -6.35
CA THR A 360 2.61 16.57 -7.31
C THR A 360 2.78 15.43 -8.32
N PRO A 361 1.78 15.18 -9.17
CA PRO A 361 1.80 14.03 -10.06
C PRO A 361 3.03 14.07 -10.97
N SER A 362 3.68 12.91 -11.11
CA SER A 362 4.72 12.67 -12.11
C SER A 362 4.10 12.62 -13.51
N GLY A 363 4.89 12.94 -14.53
CA GLY A 363 4.46 12.85 -15.93
C GLY A 363 5.56 12.31 -16.82
N CYS A 364 5.18 11.61 -17.89
CA CYS A 364 6.14 11.19 -18.90
C CYS A 364 6.74 12.42 -19.56
N GLY A 365 8.06 12.54 -19.49
CA GLY A 365 8.77 13.54 -20.27
C GLY A 365 8.62 13.33 -21.78
N ALA A 366 8.86 14.38 -22.55
CA ALA A 366 8.97 14.28 -24.00
C ALA A 366 10.15 13.38 -24.42
N SER A 367 10.19 12.98 -25.69
CA SER A 367 11.37 12.30 -26.26
C SER A 367 12.64 13.14 -26.03
N PRO A 368 13.81 12.50 -25.85
CA PRO A 368 15.04 13.20 -25.57
C PRO A 368 15.37 14.23 -26.65
N THR A 369 15.79 15.42 -26.24
CA THR A 369 16.19 16.50 -27.16
C THR A 369 17.68 16.76 -27.07
N VAL A 370 18.34 17.07 -28.18
CA VAL A 370 19.72 17.57 -28.17
C VAL A 370 19.73 19.01 -27.65
N THR A 371 20.71 19.36 -26.82
CA THR A 371 20.94 20.71 -26.29
C THR A 371 22.42 21.09 -26.39
N ASP A 372 22.71 22.39 -26.31
CA ASP A 372 24.06 22.91 -26.06
C ASP A 372 24.21 23.35 -24.59
N ILE A 373 25.47 23.59 -24.18
CA ILE A 373 25.80 23.94 -22.81
C ILE A 373 25.30 25.34 -22.42
N ASP A 374 25.33 26.30 -23.34
CA ASP A 374 24.97 27.69 -23.04
C ASP A 374 23.47 27.80 -22.73
N ALA A 375 22.64 27.07 -23.47
CA ALA A 375 21.20 26.97 -23.22
C ALA A 375 20.90 26.35 -21.83
N VAL A 376 21.62 25.29 -21.46
CA VAL A 376 21.47 24.65 -20.14
C VAL A 376 21.91 25.59 -19.03
N MET A 377 23.09 26.22 -19.17
CA MET A 377 23.64 27.13 -18.18
C MET A 377 22.75 28.37 -18.00
N GLN A 378 22.25 28.95 -19.10
CA GLN A 378 21.32 30.07 -19.04
C GLN A 378 20.05 29.70 -18.26
N ARG A 379 19.49 28.52 -18.52
CA ARG A 379 18.30 28.04 -17.80
C ARG A 379 18.58 27.75 -16.33
N TRP A 380 19.75 27.20 -15.99
CA TRP A 380 20.12 26.90 -14.60
C TRP A 380 20.57 28.13 -13.81
N SER A 381 21.03 29.18 -14.49
CA SER A 381 21.40 30.47 -13.89
C SER A 381 20.23 31.45 -13.82
N ALA A 382 19.20 31.28 -14.63
CA ALA A 382 17.96 32.03 -14.46
C ALA A 382 17.41 31.73 -13.06
N GLU A 383 17.16 32.77 -12.26
CA GLU A 383 16.37 32.62 -11.05
C GLU A 383 15.07 31.92 -11.45
N LEU A 384 14.82 30.74 -10.89
CA LEU A 384 13.48 30.17 -10.96
C LEU A 384 12.55 31.30 -10.49
N PRO A 385 11.51 31.69 -11.25
CA PRO A 385 10.52 32.59 -10.72
C PRO A 385 10.13 32.00 -9.38
N SER A 386 10.37 32.76 -8.30
CA SER A 386 10.05 32.33 -6.95
C SER A 386 8.70 31.65 -7.04
N VAL A 387 8.63 30.36 -6.74
CA VAL A 387 7.34 29.69 -6.50
C VAL A 387 6.59 30.70 -5.66
N ARG A 388 5.51 31.27 -6.23
CA ARG A 388 4.76 32.36 -5.60
C ARG A 388 4.68 31.97 -4.14
N THR A 389 5.38 32.70 -3.31
CA THR A 389 5.33 32.50 -1.87
C THR A 389 3.87 32.78 -1.59
N LEU A 390 3.09 31.71 -1.47
CA LEU A 390 1.73 31.80 -1.00
C LEU A 390 1.92 32.48 0.35
N THR A 391 1.46 33.72 0.40
CA THR A 391 1.58 34.63 1.54
C THR A 391 1.40 33.86 2.84
N SER A 392 2.11 34.25 3.91
CA SER A 392 2.07 33.62 5.24
C SER A 392 0.66 33.22 5.72
N ASP A 393 -0.37 33.94 5.25
CA ASP A 393 -1.77 33.66 5.53
C ASP A 393 -2.26 32.34 4.91
N THR A 394 -1.76 31.94 3.75
CA THR A 394 -2.12 30.69 3.08
C THR A 394 -1.41 29.49 3.70
N GLU A 395 -0.16 29.64 4.13
CA GLU A 395 0.56 28.57 4.86
C GLU A 395 -0.07 28.33 6.24
N ALA A 396 -0.47 29.40 6.94
CA ALA A 396 -1.21 29.31 8.19
C ALA A 396 -2.60 28.66 7.98
N ASN A 397 -3.32 29.05 6.91
CA ASN A 397 -4.62 28.47 6.59
C ASN A 397 -4.53 27.01 6.13
N GLN A 398 -3.47 26.64 5.40
CA GLN A 398 -3.27 25.28 4.91
C GLN A 398 -2.73 24.35 6.00
N ALA A 399 -1.88 24.85 6.90
CA ALA A 399 -1.48 24.14 8.11
C ALA A 399 -2.67 23.96 9.06
N ALA A 400 -3.53 24.96 9.22
CA ALA A 400 -4.77 24.84 9.99
C ALA A 400 -5.76 23.85 9.37
N ALA A 401 -5.91 23.85 8.03
CA ALA A 401 -6.75 22.89 7.31
C ALA A 401 -6.21 21.45 7.42
N LEU A 402 -4.90 21.26 7.25
CA LEU A 402 -4.25 19.96 7.44
C LEU A 402 -4.32 19.48 8.88
N GLN A 403 -4.18 20.37 9.86
CA GLN A 403 -4.38 20.03 11.28
C GLN A 403 -5.83 19.65 11.56
N GLN A 404 -6.80 20.35 10.99
CA GLN A 404 -8.21 19.99 11.08
C GLN A 404 -8.48 18.62 10.42
N GLU A 405 -7.87 18.33 9.28
CA GLU A 405 -8.04 17.06 8.58
C GLU A 405 -7.38 15.89 9.31
N VAL A 406 -6.18 16.09 9.86
CA VAL A 406 -5.52 15.11 10.74
C VAL A 406 -6.36 14.87 11.99
N GLN A 407 -6.92 15.92 12.59
CA GLN A 407 -7.79 15.80 13.76
C GLN A 407 -9.10 15.07 13.41
N TYR A 408 -9.66 15.33 12.23
CA TYR A 408 -10.84 14.65 11.70
C TYR A 408 -10.59 13.16 11.44
N LEU A 409 -9.47 12.82 10.79
CA LEU A 409 -9.10 11.43 10.52
C LEU A 409 -8.79 10.66 11.81
N LYS A 410 -8.12 11.29 12.78
CA LYS A 410 -7.93 10.72 14.12
C LYS A 410 -9.27 10.47 14.81
N SER A 411 -10.18 11.44 14.79
CA SER A 411 -11.53 11.26 15.35
C SER A 411 -12.32 10.15 14.65
N ARG A 412 -12.15 9.97 13.33
CA ARG A 412 -12.76 8.86 12.59
C ARG A 412 -12.16 7.51 12.95
N LEU A 413 -10.84 7.43 13.12
CA LEU A 413 -10.16 6.21 13.54
C LEU A 413 -10.58 5.82 14.96
N GLU A 414 -10.61 6.78 15.89
CA GLU A 414 -11.11 6.57 17.26
C GLU A 414 -12.56 6.07 17.26
N LYS A 415 -13.44 6.62 16.42
CA LYS A 415 -14.82 6.11 16.27
C LYS A 415 -14.82 4.66 15.78
N LEU A 416 -14.08 4.32 14.73
CA LEU A 416 -14.02 2.95 14.19
C LEU A 416 -13.45 1.94 15.20
N GLU A 417 -12.50 2.35 16.04
CA GLU A 417 -11.91 1.49 17.07
C GLU A 417 -12.80 1.32 18.31
N THR A 418 -13.68 2.30 18.60
CA THR A 418 -14.44 2.35 19.86
C THR A 418 -15.94 2.11 19.72
N THR A 419 -16.50 2.19 18.51
CA THR A 419 -17.94 2.03 18.27
C THR A 419 -18.30 0.79 17.45
N ASP A 420 -19.52 0.30 17.63
CA ASP A 420 -20.18 -0.71 16.79
C ASP A 420 -20.57 -0.08 15.45
N SER A 421 -20.28 -0.79 14.35
CA SER A 421 -20.44 -0.25 12.99
C SER A 421 -21.89 -0.02 12.58
N LEU A 422 -22.83 -0.75 13.17
CA LEU A 422 -24.25 -0.63 12.87
C LEU A 422 -24.91 0.45 13.73
N THR A 423 -24.75 0.36 15.06
CA THR A 423 -25.53 1.18 16.00
C THR A 423 -24.84 2.48 16.41
N GLY A 424 -23.54 2.63 16.15
CA GLY A 424 -22.75 3.78 16.59
C GLY A 424 -22.52 3.86 18.12
N LEU A 425 -23.03 2.89 18.89
CA LEU A 425 -22.76 2.75 20.32
C LEU A 425 -21.36 2.21 20.56
N ASN A 426 -20.89 2.15 21.81
CA ASN A 426 -19.60 1.54 22.12
C ASN A 426 -19.58 0.07 21.67
N ASN A 427 -18.44 -0.38 21.13
CA ASN A 427 -18.22 -1.79 20.85
C ASN A 427 -17.81 -2.55 22.12
N ARG A 428 -17.84 -3.88 22.02
CA ARG A 428 -17.51 -4.78 23.13
C ARG A 428 -16.14 -4.52 23.75
N ARG A 429 -15.15 -4.14 22.93
CA ARG A 429 -13.77 -3.90 23.38
C ARG A 429 -13.68 -2.64 24.24
N SER A 430 -14.15 -1.49 23.74
CA SER A 430 -14.11 -0.22 24.46
C SER A 430 -14.94 -0.26 25.74
N PHE A 431 -16.11 -0.91 25.69
CA PHE A 431 -16.94 -1.11 26.88
C PHE A 431 -16.24 -1.96 27.94
N SER A 432 -15.60 -3.07 27.54
CA SER A 432 -14.90 -3.96 28.47
C SER A 432 -13.76 -3.26 29.21
N GLU A 433 -13.06 -2.34 28.55
CA GLU A 433 -12.01 -1.52 29.17
C GLU A 433 -12.59 -0.55 30.18
N ARG A 434 -13.68 0.14 29.84
CA ARG A 434 -14.35 1.07 30.75
C ARG A 434 -14.98 0.38 31.95
N LEU A 435 -15.58 -0.80 31.75
CA LEU A 435 -16.12 -1.63 32.82
C LEU A 435 -15.02 -2.06 33.80
N ARG A 436 -13.85 -2.48 33.30
CA ARG A 436 -12.68 -2.80 34.14
C ARG A 436 -12.20 -1.60 34.95
N GLN A 437 -12.15 -0.41 34.35
CA GLN A 437 -11.77 0.81 35.04
C GLN A 437 -12.74 1.17 36.17
N GLU A 438 -14.04 1.05 35.93
CA GLU A 438 -15.06 1.39 36.92
C GLU A 438 -15.12 0.34 38.05
N HIS A 439 -15.00 -0.95 37.72
CA HIS A 439 -14.91 -2.01 38.74
C HIS A 439 -13.68 -1.83 39.64
N ALA A 440 -12.54 -1.46 39.06
CA ALA A 440 -11.33 -1.15 39.84
C ALA A 440 -11.49 0.08 40.75
N ARG A 441 -12.36 1.04 40.40
CA ARG A 441 -12.71 2.17 41.29
C ARG A 441 -13.54 1.70 42.47
N ILE A 442 -14.57 0.89 42.23
CA ILE A 442 -15.42 0.31 43.27
C ILE A 442 -14.59 -0.51 44.27
N GLN A 443 -13.63 -1.30 43.78
CA GLN A 443 -12.72 -2.07 44.63
C GLN A 443 -11.83 -1.19 45.55
N ARG A 444 -11.57 0.07 45.16
CA ARG A 444 -10.83 1.04 45.98
C ARG A 444 -11.70 1.83 46.95
N GLY A 445 -13.01 1.57 47.00
CA GLY A 445 -13.96 2.27 47.85
C GLY A 445 -14.52 3.57 47.26
N ASP A 446 -14.41 3.77 45.94
CA ASP A 446 -15.11 4.86 45.24
C ASP A 446 -16.64 4.61 45.15
N ARG A 447 -17.34 5.58 44.56
CA ARG A 447 -18.81 5.63 44.37
C ARG A 447 -19.42 4.33 43.80
N THR A 448 -20.69 4.10 44.13
CA THR A 448 -21.50 2.97 43.62
C THR A 448 -21.74 3.04 42.12
N ALA A 449 -21.81 1.90 41.43
CA ALA A 449 -22.26 1.84 40.04
C ALA A 449 -23.23 0.67 39.83
N CYS A 450 -24.10 0.79 38.83
CA CYS A 450 -24.97 -0.30 38.39
C CYS A 450 -24.58 -0.74 36.98
N LEU A 451 -24.78 -2.03 36.70
CA LEU A 451 -24.63 -2.61 35.38
C LEU A 451 -26.00 -3.14 34.95
N LEU A 452 -26.41 -2.77 33.73
CA LEU A 452 -27.66 -3.20 33.11
C LEU A 452 -27.36 -4.08 31.91
N LEU A 453 -28.15 -5.15 31.75
CA LEU A 453 -28.22 -5.93 30.53
C LEU A 453 -29.64 -5.84 29.97
N ALA A 454 -29.76 -5.30 28.76
CA ALA A 454 -31.01 -5.10 28.05
C ALA A 454 -31.06 -6.00 26.80
N ASN A 455 -32.18 -6.67 26.58
CA ASN A 455 -32.40 -7.54 25.42
C ASN A 455 -33.68 -7.15 24.71
N ILE A 456 -33.57 -6.87 23.41
CA ILE A 456 -34.75 -6.55 22.60
C ILE A 456 -35.63 -7.79 22.49
N ASP A 457 -36.87 -7.66 22.96
CA ASP A 457 -37.83 -8.74 22.96
C ASP A 457 -38.29 -9.08 21.53
N HIS A 458 -38.63 -10.34 21.30
CA HIS A 458 -39.17 -10.80 20.01
C HIS A 458 -38.30 -10.52 18.77
N PHE A 459 -37.04 -10.09 18.92
CA PHE A 459 -36.14 -9.74 17.81
C PHE A 459 -35.98 -10.83 16.73
N ARG A 460 -35.99 -12.10 17.12
CA ARG A 460 -35.96 -13.21 16.15
C ARG A 460 -37.20 -13.20 15.25
N HIS A 461 -38.38 -13.00 15.82
CA HIS A 461 -39.63 -12.92 15.08
C HIS A 461 -39.64 -11.73 14.12
N ILE A 462 -39.05 -10.61 14.53
CA ILE A 462 -38.86 -9.41 13.70
C ILE A 462 -38.04 -9.76 12.45
N ASN A 463 -36.89 -10.41 12.63
CA ASN A 463 -36.05 -10.83 11.50
C ASN A 463 -36.74 -11.87 10.60
N GLU A 464 -37.46 -12.82 11.19
CA GLU A 464 -38.17 -13.87 10.44
C GLU A 464 -39.33 -13.31 9.61
N GLN A 465 -40.04 -12.30 10.13
CA GLN A 465 -41.23 -11.75 9.48
C GLN A 465 -40.91 -10.61 8.49
N TYR A 466 -39.90 -9.79 8.79
CA TYR A 466 -39.61 -8.56 8.05
C TYR A 466 -38.19 -8.50 7.45
N GLY A 467 -37.39 -9.55 7.63
CA GLY A 467 -36.03 -9.64 7.12
C GLY A 467 -34.98 -8.97 8.01
N HIS A 468 -33.71 -9.27 7.73
CA HIS A 468 -32.57 -8.79 8.52
C HIS A 468 -32.38 -7.27 8.44
N GLU A 469 -32.74 -6.63 7.33
CA GLU A 469 -32.65 -5.16 7.18
C GLU A 469 -33.56 -4.44 8.17
N MET A 470 -34.76 -4.96 8.43
CA MET A 470 -35.67 -4.43 9.44
C MET A 470 -35.11 -4.64 10.86
N GLY A 471 -34.48 -5.80 11.11
CA GLY A 471 -33.74 -6.05 12.35
C GLY A 471 -32.64 -5.03 12.61
N ASP A 472 -31.87 -4.69 11.58
CA ASP A 472 -30.83 -3.68 11.67
C ASP A 472 -31.39 -2.29 11.98
N GLN A 473 -32.51 -1.91 11.36
CA GLN A 473 -33.22 -0.66 11.67
C GLN A 473 -33.71 -0.63 13.12
N VAL A 474 -34.22 -1.74 13.65
CA VAL A 474 -34.65 -1.85 15.06
C VAL A 474 -33.47 -1.67 16.01
N LEU A 475 -32.30 -2.22 15.69
CA LEU A 475 -31.09 -2.06 16.49
C LEU A 475 -30.58 -0.61 16.49
N VAL A 476 -30.56 0.03 15.33
CA VAL A 476 -30.21 1.46 15.20
C VAL A 476 -31.19 2.33 15.99
N ARG A 477 -32.49 2.05 15.86
CA ARG A 477 -33.53 2.80 16.57
C ARG A 477 -33.42 2.65 18.09
N PHE A 478 -33.18 1.43 18.57
CA PHE A 478 -32.95 1.19 20.00
C PHE A 478 -31.72 1.96 20.50
N ALA A 479 -30.65 2.02 19.71
CA ALA A 479 -29.47 2.80 20.04
C ALA A 479 -29.74 4.31 20.13
N GLU A 480 -30.53 4.87 19.21
CA GLU A 480 -30.98 6.27 19.27
C GLU A 480 -31.75 6.57 20.56
N ILE A 481 -32.68 5.67 20.93
CA ILE A 481 -33.46 5.80 22.16
C ILE A 481 -32.55 5.76 23.38
N CYS A 482 -31.60 4.81 23.44
CA CYS A 482 -30.60 4.75 24.50
C CYS A 482 -29.83 6.07 24.64
N ASN A 483 -29.40 6.68 23.54
CA ASN A 483 -28.69 7.97 23.56
C ASN A 483 -29.54 9.13 24.11
N SER A 484 -30.87 9.03 24.07
CA SER A 484 -31.78 10.03 24.65
C SER A 484 -32.10 9.78 26.13
N VAL A 485 -32.07 8.52 26.58
CA VAL A 485 -32.48 8.11 27.93
C VAL A 485 -31.30 8.15 28.92
N PHE A 486 -30.13 7.71 28.47
CA PHE A 486 -28.92 7.61 29.29
C PHE A 486 -28.12 8.91 29.28
N ARG A 487 -27.38 9.16 30.36
CA ARG A 487 -26.55 10.36 30.53
C ARG A 487 -25.27 10.23 29.72
N GLN A 488 -24.65 11.37 29.41
CA GLN A 488 -23.36 11.41 28.71
C GLN A 488 -22.23 10.59 29.39
N TYR A 489 -22.29 10.42 30.72
CA TYR A 489 -21.28 9.65 31.47
C TYR A 489 -21.63 8.15 31.58
N ASP A 490 -22.86 7.77 31.24
CA ASP A 490 -23.27 6.38 31.14
C ASP A 490 -22.67 5.80 29.86
N VAL A 491 -22.36 4.51 29.88
CA VAL A 491 -21.74 3.85 28.72
C VAL A 491 -22.68 2.79 28.22
N VAL A 492 -23.14 2.94 26.98
CA VAL A 492 -24.03 1.99 26.32
C VAL A 492 -23.22 1.26 25.24
N CYS A 493 -23.33 -0.06 25.22
CA CYS A 493 -22.61 -0.94 24.30
C CYS A 493 -23.55 -1.95 23.66
N ARG A 494 -23.36 -2.21 22.37
CA ARG A 494 -23.93 -3.41 21.75
C ARG A 494 -23.05 -4.61 22.12
N TRP A 495 -23.56 -5.51 22.93
CA TRP A 495 -22.82 -6.63 23.52
C TRP A 495 -22.93 -7.92 22.70
N GLY A 496 -24.08 -8.11 22.05
CA GLY A 496 -24.36 -9.23 21.15
C GLY A 496 -25.39 -8.84 20.10
N ASP A 497 -25.95 -9.84 19.41
CA ASP A 497 -26.80 -9.61 18.23
C ASP A 497 -28.00 -8.70 18.52
N ARG A 498 -28.62 -8.88 19.69
CA ARG A 498 -29.81 -8.15 20.19
C ARG A 498 -29.66 -7.65 21.63
N GLU A 499 -28.43 -7.66 22.14
CA GLU A 499 -28.12 -7.44 23.55
C GLU A 499 -27.30 -6.18 23.73
N PHE A 500 -27.69 -5.38 24.71
CA PHE A 500 -27.07 -4.12 25.03
C PHE A 500 -26.67 -4.12 26.49
N LEU A 501 -25.41 -3.78 26.75
CA LEU A 501 -24.86 -3.69 28.10
C LEU A 501 -24.65 -2.20 28.42
N ILE A 502 -25.15 -1.77 29.58
CA ILE A 502 -25.12 -0.37 29.99
C ILE A 502 -24.47 -0.26 31.37
N LEU A 503 -23.40 0.52 31.45
CA LEU A 503 -22.73 0.87 32.70
C LEU A 503 -23.26 2.24 33.16
N LEU A 504 -23.74 2.29 34.41
CA LEU A 504 -24.21 3.51 35.08
C LEU A 504 -23.27 3.87 36.25
N PRO A 505 -22.19 4.63 36.02
CA PRO A 505 -21.30 5.08 37.08
C PRO A 505 -22.03 5.99 38.08
N ALA A 506 -21.59 5.98 39.34
CA ALA A 506 -22.14 6.84 40.41
C ALA A 506 -23.69 6.78 40.53
N THR A 507 -24.27 5.62 40.25
CA THR A 507 -25.71 5.40 40.21
C THR A 507 -26.05 4.26 41.15
N ASP A 508 -27.03 4.48 42.02
CA ASP A 508 -27.57 3.43 42.88
C ASP A 508 -28.70 2.67 42.19
N LYS A 509 -29.12 1.57 42.80
CA LYS A 509 -30.13 0.68 42.26
C LYS A 509 -31.50 1.32 42.05
N HIS A 510 -31.93 2.22 42.92
CA HIS A 510 -33.21 2.92 42.77
C HIS A 510 -33.18 3.87 41.58
N GLN A 511 -32.07 4.60 41.43
CA GLN A 511 -31.84 5.47 40.28
C GLN A 511 -31.72 4.67 38.98
N ALA A 512 -31.05 3.51 38.99
CA ALA A 512 -30.94 2.62 37.85
C ALA A 512 -32.31 2.08 37.42
N GLY A 513 -33.16 1.68 38.38
CA GLY A 513 -34.55 1.28 38.11
C GLY A 513 -35.37 2.41 37.45
N ALA A 514 -35.28 3.63 37.98
CA ALA A 514 -35.97 4.78 37.39
C ALA A 514 -35.50 5.10 35.96
N VAL A 515 -34.22 4.86 35.64
CA VAL A 515 -33.70 5.02 34.26
C VAL A 515 -34.25 3.92 33.35
N ALA A 516 -34.35 2.67 33.82
CA ALA A 516 -34.96 1.58 33.07
C ALA A 516 -36.45 1.82 32.80
N ASP A 517 -37.19 2.35 33.77
CA ASP A 517 -38.61 2.72 33.58
C ASP A 517 -38.77 3.80 32.51
N ARG A 518 -37.88 4.81 32.49
CA ARG A 518 -37.86 5.81 31.42
C ARG A 518 -37.53 5.19 30.05
N LEU A 519 -36.67 4.17 30.01
CA LEU A 519 -36.39 3.45 28.77
C LEU A 519 -37.64 2.72 28.25
N HIS A 520 -38.35 2.00 29.12
CA HIS A 520 -39.62 1.34 28.78
C HIS A 520 -40.68 2.33 28.29
N GLN A 521 -40.83 3.47 28.97
CA GLN A 521 -41.78 4.53 28.57
C GLN A 521 -41.42 5.12 27.20
N THR A 522 -40.15 5.47 27.00
CA THR A 522 -39.71 6.05 25.72
C THR A 522 -39.88 5.07 24.56
N LEU A 523 -39.68 3.77 24.78
CA LEU A 523 -39.95 2.74 23.77
C LEU A 523 -41.44 2.60 23.44
N THR A 524 -42.32 2.94 24.39
CA THR A 524 -43.78 2.88 24.22
C THR A 524 -44.33 4.13 23.50
N ASP A 525 -43.73 5.30 23.74
CA ASP A 525 -44.19 6.59 23.21
C ASP A 525 -43.83 6.85 21.73
N VAL A 526 -43.01 5.98 21.12
CA VAL A 526 -42.69 6.03 19.69
C VAL A 526 -43.82 5.34 18.90
N SER A 527 -44.75 6.12 18.34
CA SER A 527 -45.73 5.72 17.31
C SER A 527 -45.74 6.71 16.14
N PRO A 528 -46.15 6.29 14.92
CA PRO A 528 -45.44 6.59 13.67
C PRO A 528 -45.97 7.80 12.87
N ASP A 529 -45.08 8.42 12.10
CA ASP A 529 -45.42 9.15 10.87
C ASP A 529 -45.13 8.24 9.65
N ASP A 530 -46.16 8.04 8.83
CA ASP A 530 -46.24 7.57 7.42
C ASP A 530 -45.16 6.61 6.86
N ASP A 531 -45.35 5.29 7.05
CA ASP A 531 -45.44 4.26 5.99
C ASP A 531 -45.60 2.86 6.66
N GLU A 532 -46.30 1.94 5.99
CA GLU A 532 -46.90 0.70 6.51
C GLU A 532 -45.98 -0.24 7.34
N GLN A 533 -45.93 -0.08 8.68
CA GLN A 533 -45.91 -1.13 9.74
C GLN A 533 -45.40 -0.59 11.09
N SER A 534 -46.31 -0.21 11.99
CA SER A 534 -45.94 0.25 13.35
C SER A 534 -45.61 -0.94 14.26
N MET A 535 -44.33 -1.25 14.44
CA MET A 535 -43.89 -2.29 15.37
C MET A 535 -43.65 -1.71 16.77
N LYS A 536 -44.34 -2.25 17.79
CA LYS A 536 -44.05 -1.90 19.20
C LYS A 536 -42.76 -2.59 19.64
N LEU A 537 -41.74 -1.79 19.95
CA LEU A 537 -40.46 -2.29 20.46
C LEU A 537 -40.54 -2.44 21.99
N THR A 538 -40.27 -3.63 22.51
CA THR A 538 -40.16 -3.87 23.96
C THR A 538 -38.81 -4.46 24.32
N VAL A 539 -38.40 -4.28 25.57
CA VAL A 539 -37.09 -4.71 26.05
C VAL A 539 -37.24 -5.43 27.39
N SER A 540 -36.51 -6.51 27.61
CA SER A 540 -36.33 -7.09 28.95
C SER A 540 -35.00 -6.60 29.53
N ILE A 541 -35.00 -6.18 30.79
CA ILE A 541 -33.83 -5.55 31.44
C ILE A 541 -33.50 -6.28 32.74
N ALA A 542 -32.21 -6.57 32.96
CA ALA A 542 -31.66 -6.97 34.25
C ALA A 542 -30.71 -5.89 34.78
N ILE A 543 -30.77 -5.60 36.08
CA ILE A 543 -29.91 -4.59 36.72
C ILE A 543 -29.26 -5.18 37.96
N ILE A 544 -27.94 -5.07 38.03
CA ILE A 544 -27.15 -5.47 39.20
C ILE A 544 -26.39 -4.27 39.77
N THR A 545 -26.27 -4.21 41.09
CA THR A 545 -25.34 -3.29 41.73
C THR A 545 -23.93 -3.87 41.68
N MET A 546 -22.97 -3.11 41.16
CA MET A 546 -21.59 -3.57 41.11
C MET A 546 -20.97 -3.53 42.51
N THR A 547 -20.47 -4.68 42.97
CA THR A 547 -19.84 -4.82 44.29
C THR A 547 -18.36 -5.19 44.17
N ALA A 548 -17.57 -4.85 45.19
CA ALA A 548 -16.11 -5.05 45.18
C ALA A 548 -15.70 -6.54 45.30
N ASP A 549 -16.56 -7.37 45.88
CA ASP A 549 -16.34 -8.79 46.19
C ASP A 549 -16.58 -9.74 45.01
N LYS A 550 -17.33 -9.30 44.00
CA LYS A 550 -17.60 -10.08 42.78
C LYS A 550 -16.69 -9.64 41.64
N ASP A 551 -16.12 -10.61 40.93
CA ASP A 551 -15.44 -10.32 39.66
C ASP A 551 -16.45 -9.97 38.55
N ILE A 552 -15.96 -9.30 37.49
CA ILE A 552 -16.80 -8.87 36.37
C ILE A 552 -17.50 -10.06 35.70
N SER A 553 -16.83 -11.20 35.58
CA SER A 553 -17.39 -12.40 34.95
C SER A 553 -18.58 -12.96 35.74
N ALA A 554 -18.54 -12.92 37.07
CA ALA A 554 -19.63 -13.32 37.94
C ALA A 554 -20.81 -12.34 37.87
N LEU A 555 -20.53 -11.03 37.83
CA LEU A 555 -21.57 -10.00 37.63
C LEU A 555 -22.30 -10.19 36.30
N LEU A 556 -21.57 -10.47 35.21
CA LEU A 556 -22.16 -10.71 33.89
C LEU A 556 -22.99 -12.01 33.83
N ARG A 557 -22.52 -13.09 34.48
CA ARG A 557 -23.30 -14.33 34.59
C ARG A 557 -24.61 -14.11 35.34
N GLN A 558 -24.55 -13.40 36.47
CA GLN A 558 -25.74 -13.09 37.26
C GLN A 558 -26.74 -12.23 36.48
N LEU A 559 -26.26 -11.25 35.69
CA LEU A 559 -27.12 -10.45 34.81
C LEU A 559 -27.83 -11.30 33.75
N ASP A 560 -27.18 -12.31 33.19
CA ASP A 560 -27.78 -13.20 32.20
C ASP A 560 -28.87 -14.09 32.81
N ASP A 561 -28.64 -14.61 34.02
CA ASP A 561 -29.65 -15.37 34.78
C ASP A 561 -30.88 -14.51 35.09
N MET A 562 -30.68 -13.28 35.56
CA MET A 562 -31.76 -12.32 35.84
C MET A 562 -32.50 -11.87 34.58
N LEU A 563 -31.79 -11.73 33.45
CA LEU A 563 -32.43 -11.41 32.17
C LEU A 563 -33.31 -12.57 31.69
N THR A 564 -32.90 -13.81 31.97
CA THR A 564 -33.70 -15.00 31.69
C THR A 564 -34.98 -15.02 32.54
N GLU A 565 -34.90 -14.58 33.80
CA GLU A 565 -36.08 -14.36 34.66
C GLU A 565 -37.01 -13.28 34.08
N ALA A 566 -36.46 -12.12 33.66
CA ALA A 566 -37.24 -11.06 33.02
C ALA A 566 -38.00 -11.57 31.78
N LYS A 567 -37.36 -12.42 30.98
CA LYS A 567 -37.96 -13.03 29.79
C LYS A 567 -39.04 -14.06 30.12
N SER A 568 -38.93 -14.77 31.25
CA SER A 568 -39.91 -15.77 31.66
C SER A 568 -41.11 -15.17 32.38
N ALA A 569 -40.94 -14.00 33.02
CA ALA A 569 -41.98 -13.23 33.69
C ALA A 569 -42.94 -12.48 32.74
N GLY A 570 -42.85 -12.71 31.42
CA GLY A 570 -43.74 -12.13 30.42
C GLY A 570 -43.09 -11.09 29.50
N ARG A 571 -41.77 -10.82 29.64
CA ARG A 571 -41.02 -9.81 28.87
C ARG A 571 -41.49 -8.37 29.13
N ASN A 572 -40.82 -7.38 28.55
CA ASN A 572 -41.08 -5.95 28.80
C ASN A 572 -41.06 -5.57 30.29
N VAL A 573 -40.12 -6.13 31.05
CA VAL A 573 -39.99 -5.95 32.49
C VAL A 573 -38.54 -5.72 32.89
N THR A 574 -38.35 -5.10 34.05
CA THR A 574 -37.04 -4.91 34.68
C THR A 574 -36.92 -5.81 35.90
N VAL A 575 -35.85 -6.61 35.98
CA VAL A 575 -35.47 -7.41 37.15
C VAL A 575 -34.27 -6.77 37.84
N LEU A 576 -34.37 -6.63 39.17
CA LEU A 576 -33.41 -5.95 40.03
C LEU A 576 -32.85 -6.95 41.06
N ASP A 577 -31.55 -6.88 41.39
CA ASP A 577 -30.80 -7.91 42.14
C ASP A 577 -31.12 -8.13 43.64
#